data_AF-A0AAU4EVL5-F1
#
_entry.id   AF-A0AAU4EVL5-F1
#
_cell.length_a   1.000
_cell.length_b   1.000
_cell.length_c   1.000
_cell.angle_alpha   90.00
_cell.angle_beta   90.00
_cell.angle_gamma   90.00
#
_symmetry.space_group_name_H-M   'P 1'
#
loop_
_entity.id
_entity.type
_entity.pdbx_description
1 polymer ?
#
loop_
_entity_poly.entity_id
_entity_poly.type
_entity_poly.pdbx_seq_one_letter_code
_entity_poly.pdbx_strand_id
1 'polypeptide(L)'
;MSIADQQWPPKQIFERASGIARTEFISHFAIRQLRRLGFPTSPLPQEAGVRATPRPREPKITAPPPAIDVASAVTSFIELLRFFGDEDLSSRVLRLEDRLEGADRETVDDRVAAEGMTDGLLQAALLVRQHAGRINDLIHATMIVRALPKVLEPGERIVRRPSLAAGNDPSRKFDLETNLRVAEFKAGQWKGRDAMRKRGLVADLVGLVLGRGDRRAELYVLGRLPIEFLRNSNSTMEWALGRSSPHLRRAYDDRFGTASFTVRQFTEGPAADVALIDLAEVLKAG
;
A
#
# COMPACT_ATOMS: atom_id res chain seq x y z
N MET A 1 -16.98 15.08 19.58
CA MET A 1 -18.45 15.24 19.66
C MET A 1 -18.79 15.51 21.11
N SER A 2 -19.63 16.49 21.43
CA SER A 2 -20.02 16.76 22.82
C SER A 2 -21.31 16.00 23.14
N ILE A 3 -21.29 15.16 24.17
CA ILE A 3 -22.48 14.57 24.78
C ILE A 3 -22.35 14.84 26.28
N ALA A 4 -23.35 15.49 26.88
CA ALA A 4 -23.35 15.84 28.31
C ALA A 4 -22.04 16.53 28.77
N ASP A 5 -21.64 17.58 28.05
CA ASP A 5 -20.43 18.39 28.29
C ASP A 5 -19.07 17.66 28.22
N GLN A 6 -19.06 16.41 27.74
CA GLN A 6 -17.85 15.63 27.56
C GLN A 6 -17.52 15.41 26.07
N GLN A 7 -16.23 15.57 25.70
CA GLN A 7 -15.73 15.34 24.34
C GLN A 7 -15.48 13.85 24.09
N TRP A 8 -16.32 13.24 23.25
CA TRP A 8 -16.21 11.84 22.85
C TRP A 8 -15.73 11.70 21.39
N PRO A 9 -14.80 10.77 21.09
CA PRO A 9 -14.39 10.50 19.72
C PRO A 9 -15.52 9.78 18.96
N PRO A 10 -15.86 10.19 17.72
CA PRO A 10 -17.01 9.65 16.97
C PRO A 10 -17.03 8.13 16.79
N LYS A 11 -15.84 7.51 16.66
CA LYS A 11 -15.73 6.05 16.57
C LYS A 11 -16.20 5.33 17.85
N GLN A 12 -16.00 5.95 19.01
CA GLN A 12 -16.38 5.33 20.28
C GLN A 12 -17.88 5.34 20.49
N ILE A 13 -18.51 6.45 20.13
CA ILE A 13 -19.97 6.58 20.17
C ILE A 13 -20.59 5.60 19.17
N PHE A 14 -20.07 5.55 17.94
CA PHE A 14 -20.64 4.67 16.92
C PHE A 14 -20.49 3.19 17.26
N GLU A 15 -19.36 2.75 17.81
CA GLU A 15 -19.20 1.37 18.32
C GLU A 15 -20.22 1.05 19.41
N ARG A 16 -20.37 1.92 20.42
CA ARG A 16 -21.33 1.70 21.51
C ARG A 16 -22.78 1.70 21.03
N ALA A 17 -23.11 2.51 20.03
CA ALA A 17 -24.47 2.63 19.50
C ALA A 17 -24.83 1.53 18.50
N SER A 18 -23.86 0.98 17.76
CA SER A 18 -24.10 -0.01 16.71
C SER A 18 -23.69 -1.44 17.08
N GLY A 19 -22.90 -1.63 18.14
CA GLY A 19 -22.27 -2.91 18.49
C GLY A 19 -21.13 -3.32 17.55
N ILE A 20 -20.84 -2.53 16.50
CA ILE A 20 -19.81 -2.83 15.51
C ILE A 20 -18.43 -2.43 16.07
N ALA A 21 -17.43 -3.30 15.96
CA ALA A 21 -16.09 -3.03 16.45
C ALA A 21 -15.40 -1.88 15.69
N ARG A 22 -14.66 -1.01 16.39
CA ARG A 22 -13.98 0.18 15.79
C ARG A 22 -12.98 -0.12 14.68
N THR A 23 -12.56 -1.38 14.56
CA THR A 23 -11.66 -1.91 13.52
C THR A 23 -12.37 -2.09 12.19
N GLU A 24 -13.69 -2.22 12.19
CA GLU A 24 -14.49 -2.55 11.00
C GLU A 24 -14.90 -1.31 10.19
N PHE A 25 -14.72 -0.11 10.74
CA PHE A 25 -15.08 1.13 10.06
C PHE A 25 -14.06 2.24 10.29
N ILE A 26 -13.96 3.16 9.34
CA ILE A 26 -13.13 4.36 9.44
C ILE A 26 -13.88 5.52 10.11
N SER A 27 -13.16 6.50 10.66
CA SER A 27 -13.80 7.60 11.40
C SER A 27 -14.78 8.40 10.55
N HIS A 28 -14.52 8.52 9.24
CA HIS A 28 -15.40 9.19 8.29
C HIS A 28 -16.75 8.47 8.14
N PHE A 29 -16.75 7.14 8.20
CA PHE A 29 -17.98 6.34 8.17
C PHE A 29 -18.79 6.57 9.44
N ALA A 30 -18.17 6.48 10.62
CA ALA A 30 -18.81 6.75 11.91
C ALA A 30 -19.43 8.16 11.98
N ILE A 31 -18.70 9.20 11.52
CA ILE A 31 -19.21 10.58 11.50
C ILE A 31 -20.43 10.72 10.58
N ARG A 32 -20.39 10.12 9.38
CA ARG A 32 -21.53 10.16 8.44
C ARG A 32 -22.76 9.44 8.98
N GLN A 33 -22.60 8.28 9.61
CA GLN A 33 -23.71 7.54 10.19
C GLN A 33 -24.31 8.26 11.41
N LEU A 34 -23.47 8.81 12.29
CA LEU A 34 -23.95 9.60 13.42
C LEU A 34 -24.71 10.86 12.97
N ARG A 35 -24.26 11.55 11.91
CA ARG A 35 -25.03 12.66 11.31
C ARG A 35 -26.38 12.23 10.77
N ARG A 36 -26.45 11.08 10.09
CA ARG A 36 -27.73 10.53 9.59
C ARG A 36 -28.71 10.22 10.71
N LEU A 37 -28.20 9.86 11.88
CA LEU A 37 -28.97 9.61 13.10
C LEU A 37 -29.26 10.89 13.90
N GLY A 38 -28.97 12.08 13.36
CA GLY A 38 -29.30 13.38 13.98
C GLY A 38 -28.29 13.88 15.02
N PHE A 39 -27.15 13.21 15.18
CA PHE A 39 -26.14 13.63 16.15
C PHE A 39 -25.24 14.77 15.64
N PRO A 40 -24.98 15.80 16.47
CA PRO A 40 -24.06 16.89 16.12
C PRO A 40 -22.61 16.36 16.11
N THR A 41 -21.91 16.51 14.98
CA THR A 41 -20.51 16.05 14.82
C THR A 41 -19.63 17.16 14.26
N SER A 42 -18.32 17.08 14.54
CA SER A 42 -17.34 18.02 13.98
C SER A 42 -17.31 17.96 12.44
N PRO A 43 -16.95 19.07 11.76
CA PRO A 43 -16.81 19.09 10.30
C PRO A 43 -15.78 18.06 9.83
N LEU A 44 -16.06 17.43 8.68
CA LEU A 44 -15.12 16.52 8.04
C LEU A 44 -13.92 17.32 7.47
N PRO A 45 -12.73 16.71 7.29
CA PRO A 45 -11.56 17.41 6.75
C PRO A 45 -11.78 18.07 5.38
N GLN A 46 -12.78 17.62 4.62
CA GLN A 46 -13.19 18.22 3.34
C GLN A 46 -14.09 19.45 3.50
N GLU A 47 -14.68 19.67 4.68
CA GLU A 47 -15.60 20.78 4.98
C GLU A 47 -14.88 21.95 5.70
N ALA A 48 -13.73 21.68 6.35
CA ALA A 48 -12.95 22.70 7.04
C ALA A 48 -11.95 23.37 6.06
N GLY A 49 -12.43 24.37 5.33
CA GLY A 49 -11.61 25.24 4.47
C GLY A 49 -10.65 26.19 5.22
N VAL A 50 -10.10 25.79 6.38
CA VAL A 50 -9.20 26.63 7.16
C VAL A 50 -7.97 25.84 7.62
N ARG A 51 -6.82 26.43 7.32
CA ARG A 51 -5.45 26.04 7.62
C ARG A 51 -5.27 25.81 9.12
N ALA A 52 -5.47 24.57 9.59
CA ALA A 52 -5.05 24.17 10.93
C ALA A 52 -3.53 23.98 10.93
N THR A 53 -2.83 24.75 11.76
CA THR A 53 -1.42 24.51 12.08
C THR A 53 -1.28 23.07 12.65
N PRO A 54 -0.34 22.26 12.15
CA PRO A 54 -0.21 20.90 12.62
C PRO A 54 0.37 20.92 14.04
N ARG A 55 -0.47 20.63 15.04
CA ARG A 55 0.04 20.18 16.34
C ARG A 55 0.76 18.84 16.12
N PRO A 56 1.89 18.58 16.81
CA PRO A 56 2.54 17.28 16.82
C PRO A 56 1.49 16.22 17.20
N ARG A 57 1.23 15.27 16.29
CA ARG A 57 0.38 14.12 16.62
C ARG A 57 1.17 13.22 17.54
N GLU A 58 0.80 13.21 18.82
CA GLU A 58 1.20 12.15 19.74
C GLU A 58 0.87 10.79 19.10
N PRO A 59 1.76 9.79 19.27
CA PRO A 59 1.53 8.46 18.73
C PRO A 59 0.19 7.95 19.29
N LYS A 60 -0.74 7.61 18.38
CA LYS A 60 -1.93 6.85 18.75
C LYS A 60 -1.45 5.51 19.27
N ILE A 61 -1.40 5.38 20.60
CA ILE A 61 -1.34 4.08 21.25
C ILE A 61 -2.68 3.42 20.94
N THR A 62 -2.73 2.66 19.85
CA THR A 62 -3.82 1.72 19.61
C THR A 62 -3.77 0.68 20.72
N ALA A 63 -4.94 0.35 21.29
CA ALA A 63 -5.07 -0.79 22.17
C ALA A 63 -4.36 -2.01 21.54
N PRO A 64 -3.68 -2.86 22.33
CA PRO A 64 -3.05 -4.04 21.80
C PRO A 64 -4.08 -4.82 20.97
N PRO A 65 -3.69 -5.36 19.80
CA PRO A 65 -4.60 -6.18 19.02
C PRO A 65 -5.17 -7.28 19.91
N PRO A 66 -6.44 -7.69 19.69
CA PRO A 66 -7.01 -8.83 20.42
C PRO A 66 -6.03 -10.00 20.35
N ALA A 67 -5.90 -10.74 21.45
CA ALA A 67 -5.02 -11.89 21.53
C ALA A 67 -5.33 -12.82 20.36
N ILE A 68 -4.35 -12.98 19.46
CA ILE A 68 -4.47 -13.91 18.35
C ILE A 68 -4.34 -15.29 18.97
N ASP A 69 -5.31 -16.17 18.72
CA ASP A 69 -5.06 -17.59 18.90
C ASP A 69 -4.03 -18.02 17.83
N VAL A 70 -2.78 -18.10 18.27
CA VAL A 70 -1.64 -18.44 17.42
C VAL A 70 -1.84 -19.81 16.78
N ALA A 71 -2.48 -20.76 17.47
CA ALA A 71 -2.73 -22.09 16.93
C ALA A 71 -3.71 -22.04 15.74
N SER A 72 -4.80 -21.27 15.86
CA SER A 72 -5.76 -21.05 14.78
C SER A 72 -5.14 -20.30 13.59
N ALA A 73 -4.30 -19.29 13.85
CA ALA A 73 -3.62 -18.55 12.78
C ALA A 73 -2.62 -19.42 12.00
N VAL A 74 -1.85 -20.27 12.70
CA VAL A 74 -0.92 -21.21 12.07
C VAL A 74 -1.68 -22.26 11.24
N THR A 75 -2.74 -22.83 11.79
CA THR A 75 -3.60 -23.80 11.07
C THR A 75 -4.18 -23.18 9.80
N SER A 76 -4.75 -21.97 9.90
CA SER A 76 -5.29 -21.21 8.77
C SER A 76 -4.25 -20.94 7.68
N PHE A 77 -3.02 -20.58 8.08
CA PHE A 77 -1.95 -20.34 7.14
C PHE A 77 -1.49 -21.62 6.43
N ILE A 78 -1.41 -22.75 7.15
CA ILE A 78 -1.08 -24.05 6.56
C ILE A 78 -2.18 -24.50 5.58
N GLU A 79 -3.45 -24.33 5.94
CA GLU A 79 -4.59 -24.67 5.07
C GLU A 79 -4.54 -23.88 3.75
N LEU A 80 -4.32 -22.57 3.80
CA LEU A 80 -4.16 -21.74 2.60
C LEU A 80 -2.94 -22.13 1.77
N LEU A 81 -1.80 -22.40 2.42
CA LEU A 81 -0.59 -22.81 1.70
C LEU A 81 -0.78 -24.14 0.97
N ARG A 82 -1.47 -25.11 1.58
CA ARG A 82 -1.83 -26.37 0.92
C ARG A 82 -2.74 -26.11 -0.27
N PHE A 83 -3.80 -25.34 -0.07
CA PHE A 83 -4.76 -24.98 -1.12
C PHE A 83 -4.08 -24.34 -2.35
N PHE A 84 -3.11 -23.43 -2.13
CA PHE A 84 -2.33 -22.83 -3.22
C PHE A 84 -1.26 -23.74 -3.82
N GLY A 85 -0.82 -24.77 -3.09
CA GLY A 85 0.20 -25.72 -3.54
C GLY A 85 -0.34 -26.80 -4.47
N ASP A 86 -1.62 -27.11 -4.39
CA ASP A 86 -2.25 -28.23 -5.12
C ASP A 86 -2.49 -27.92 -6.60
N GLU A 87 -2.80 -26.66 -6.96
CA GLU A 87 -3.06 -26.25 -8.35
C GLU A 87 -3.02 -24.71 -8.53
N ASP A 88 -2.83 -24.23 -9.76
CA ASP A 88 -3.07 -22.82 -10.11
C ASP A 88 -4.51 -22.39 -9.81
N LEU A 89 -4.65 -21.29 -9.07
CA LEU A 89 -5.95 -20.76 -8.66
C LEU A 89 -6.85 -20.42 -9.84
N SER A 90 -6.29 -19.94 -10.96
CA SER A 90 -7.07 -19.52 -12.12
C SER A 90 -7.77 -20.72 -12.77
N SER A 91 -7.07 -21.85 -12.90
CA SER A 91 -7.63 -23.10 -13.41
C SER A 91 -8.77 -23.62 -12.52
N ARG A 92 -8.60 -23.55 -11.20
CA ARG A 92 -9.64 -23.93 -10.23
C ARG A 92 -10.86 -23.03 -10.30
N VAL A 93 -10.65 -21.71 -10.41
CA VAL A 93 -11.75 -20.74 -10.54
C VAL A 93 -12.56 -20.98 -11.81
N LEU A 94 -11.92 -21.25 -12.96
CA LEU A 94 -12.63 -21.56 -14.20
C LEU A 94 -13.53 -22.79 -14.06
N ARG A 95 -13.05 -23.87 -13.44
CA ARG A 95 -13.89 -25.05 -13.19
C ARG A 95 -15.04 -24.78 -12.23
N LEU A 96 -14.82 -23.95 -11.22
CA LEU A 96 -15.88 -23.51 -10.32
C LEU A 96 -16.96 -22.74 -11.09
N GLU A 97 -16.56 -21.83 -11.96
CA GLU A 97 -17.48 -21.08 -12.84
C GLU A 97 -18.32 -22.05 -13.69
N ASP A 98 -17.69 -23.03 -14.34
CA ASP A 98 -18.39 -24.05 -15.13
C ASP A 98 -19.35 -24.91 -14.30
N ARG A 99 -18.93 -25.34 -13.10
CA ARG A 99 -19.75 -26.19 -12.21
C ARG A 99 -20.96 -25.45 -11.63
N LEU A 100 -20.79 -24.15 -11.38
CA LEU A 100 -21.84 -23.27 -10.86
C LEU A 100 -22.89 -22.92 -11.91
N GLU A 101 -22.61 -23.12 -13.20
CA GLU A 101 -23.58 -22.86 -14.26
C GLU A 101 -24.85 -23.73 -14.08
N GLY A 102 -26.00 -23.06 -13.89
CA GLY A 102 -27.29 -23.72 -13.66
C GLY A 102 -27.40 -24.44 -12.31
N ALA A 103 -26.53 -24.13 -11.34
CA ALA A 103 -26.71 -24.57 -9.96
C ALA A 103 -27.82 -23.77 -9.27
N ASP A 104 -28.53 -24.43 -8.35
CA ASP A 104 -29.53 -23.82 -7.48
C ASP A 104 -29.14 -24.03 -6.00
N ARG A 105 -30.01 -23.59 -5.09
CA ARG A 105 -29.78 -23.69 -3.64
C ARG A 105 -29.55 -25.12 -3.16
N GLU A 106 -30.16 -26.10 -3.82
CA GLU A 106 -30.11 -27.51 -3.39
C GLU A 106 -28.90 -28.24 -3.97
N THR A 107 -28.38 -27.77 -5.11
CA THR A 107 -27.32 -28.45 -5.86
C THR A 107 -25.95 -27.77 -5.76
N VAL A 108 -25.87 -26.53 -5.27
CA VAL A 108 -24.61 -25.75 -5.25
C VAL A 108 -23.52 -26.44 -4.43
N ASP A 109 -23.83 -26.93 -3.23
CA ASP A 109 -22.84 -27.53 -2.33
C ASP A 109 -22.23 -28.81 -2.93
N ASP A 110 -23.09 -29.69 -3.46
CA ASP A 110 -22.66 -30.93 -4.12
C ASP A 110 -21.80 -30.65 -5.36
N ARG A 111 -22.16 -29.63 -6.14
CA ARG A 111 -21.44 -29.28 -7.38
C ARG A 111 -20.03 -28.76 -7.12
N VAL A 112 -19.80 -28.06 -6.01
CA VAL A 112 -18.51 -27.41 -5.69
C VAL A 112 -17.68 -28.12 -4.63
N ALA A 113 -18.20 -29.15 -3.96
CA ALA A 113 -17.53 -29.87 -2.88
C ALA A 113 -16.10 -30.33 -3.25
N ALA A 114 -15.91 -30.83 -4.48
CA ALA A 114 -14.61 -31.31 -4.96
C ALA A 114 -13.55 -30.21 -5.12
N GLU A 115 -13.94 -28.94 -5.19
CA GLU A 115 -13.02 -27.83 -5.40
C GLU A 115 -12.49 -27.25 -4.06
N GLY A 116 -12.98 -27.74 -2.91
CA GLY A 116 -12.45 -27.43 -1.58
C GLY A 116 -12.77 -26.01 -1.06
N MET A 117 -13.80 -25.37 -1.62
CA MET A 117 -14.25 -24.02 -1.21
C MET A 117 -15.10 -24.08 0.06
N THR A 118 -14.45 -24.33 1.20
CA THR A 118 -15.13 -24.47 2.50
C THR A 118 -15.23 -23.13 3.25
N ASP A 119 -16.17 -23.05 4.20
CA ASP A 119 -16.22 -21.95 5.16
C ASP A 119 -14.91 -21.80 5.94
N GLY A 120 -14.25 -22.92 6.26
CA GLY A 120 -12.94 -22.94 6.91
C GLY A 120 -11.87 -22.22 6.07
N LEU A 121 -11.81 -22.53 4.77
CA LEU A 121 -10.89 -21.88 3.83
C LEU A 121 -11.17 -20.37 3.71
N LEU A 122 -12.45 -19.96 3.69
CA LEU A 122 -12.83 -18.56 3.67
C LEU A 122 -12.39 -17.84 4.94
N GLN A 123 -12.64 -18.42 6.12
CA GLN A 123 -12.21 -17.84 7.40
C GLN A 123 -10.68 -17.75 7.48
N ALA A 124 -9.97 -18.79 7.05
CA ALA A 124 -8.52 -18.80 6.97
C ALA A 124 -8.00 -17.67 6.07
N ALA A 125 -8.59 -17.51 4.87
CA ALA A 125 -8.25 -16.45 3.92
C ALA A 125 -8.47 -15.05 4.51
N LEU A 126 -9.59 -14.83 5.20
CA LEU A 126 -9.91 -13.55 5.85
C LEU A 126 -8.94 -13.25 7.00
N LEU A 127 -8.62 -14.24 7.83
CA LEU A 127 -7.67 -14.11 8.92
C LEU A 127 -6.27 -13.76 8.40
N VAL A 128 -5.77 -14.49 7.41
CA VAL A 128 -4.46 -14.20 6.80
C VAL A 128 -4.47 -12.85 6.10
N ARG A 129 -5.54 -12.47 5.40
CA ARG A 129 -5.69 -11.15 4.76
C ARG A 129 -5.60 -10.01 5.77
N GLN A 130 -6.19 -10.16 6.95
CA GLN A 130 -6.11 -9.16 8.03
C GLN A 130 -4.65 -8.89 8.45
N HIS A 131 -3.80 -9.92 8.42
CA HIS A 131 -2.39 -9.82 8.80
C HIS A 131 -1.46 -9.49 7.63
N ALA A 132 -1.82 -9.85 6.39
CA ALA A 132 -1.00 -9.67 5.19
C ALA A 132 -0.63 -8.19 4.95
N GLY A 133 -1.54 -7.26 5.21
CA GLY A 133 -1.25 -5.82 5.11
C GLY A 133 -0.12 -5.38 6.05
N ARG A 134 -0.15 -5.87 7.29
CA ARG A 134 0.89 -5.58 8.30
C ARG A 134 2.23 -6.23 7.96
N ILE A 135 2.21 -7.38 7.30
CA ILE A 135 3.42 -8.03 6.78
C ILE A 135 4.06 -7.15 5.71
N ASN A 136 3.27 -6.59 4.78
CA ASN A 136 3.79 -5.67 3.77
C ASN A 136 4.43 -4.42 4.41
N ASP A 137 3.78 -3.83 5.41
CA ASP A 137 4.32 -2.67 6.15
C ASP A 137 5.62 -3.02 6.89
N LEU A 138 5.67 -4.21 7.52
CA LEU A 138 6.86 -4.72 8.19
C LEU A 138 8.01 -4.98 7.20
N ILE A 139 7.73 -5.57 6.04
CA ILE A 139 8.72 -5.77 4.97
C ILE A 139 9.26 -4.42 4.54
N HIS A 140 8.39 -3.43 4.28
CA HIS A 140 8.82 -2.08 3.88
C HIS A 140 9.73 -1.41 4.92
N ALA A 141 9.29 -1.41 6.18
CA ALA A 141 10.05 -0.82 7.28
C ALA A 141 11.40 -1.53 7.48
N THR A 142 11.40 -2.86 7.53
CA THR A 142 12.61 -3.68 7.69
C THR A 142 13.57 -3.45 6.53
N MET A 143 13.06 -3.44 5.31
CA MET A 143 13.83 -3.22 4.10
C MET A 143 14.61 -1.90 4.17
N ILE A 144 13.94 -0.80 4.50
CA ILE A 144 14.59 0.51 4.64
C ILE A 144 15.62 0.47 5.78
N VAL A 145 15.21 0.06 6.99
CA VAL A 145 16.08 0.07 8.18
C VAL A 145 17.34 -0.78 7.98
N ARG A 146 17.24 -1.92 7.29
CA ARG A 146 18.38 -2.79 6.99
C ARG A 146 19.24 -2.27 5.84
N ALA A 147 18.68 -1.48 4.92
CA ALA A 147 19.45 -0.82 3.86
C ALA A 147 20.28 0.36 4.39
N LEU A 148 19.75 1.14 5.34
CA LEU A 148 20.37 2.39 5.81
C LEU A 148 21.86 2.28 6.15
N PRO A 149 22.34 1.30 6.97
CA PRO A 149 23.76 1.20 7.30
C PRO A 149 24.68 0.93 6.10
N LYS A 150 24.12 0.43 4.99
CA LYS A 150 24.86 0.06 3.79
C LYS A 150 24.86 1.14 2.72
N VAL A 151 23.85 2.03 2.75
CA VAL A 151 23.67 3.07 1.72
C VAL A 151 24.07 4.45 2.19
N LEU A 152 24.04 4.72 3.51
CA LEU A 152 24.44 6.01 4.06
C LEU A 152 25.96 6.20 3.98
N GLU A 153 26.39 7.32 3.40
CA GLU A 153 27.78 7.72 3.35
C GLU A 153 28.26 8.29 4.71
N PRO A 154 29.58 8.25 5.01
CA PRO A 154 30.11 8.93 6.19
C PRO A 154 29.72 10.41 6.22
N GLY A 155 29.08 10.85 7.30
CA GLY A 155 28.59 12.22 7.46
C GLY A 155 27.23 12.50 6.84
N GLU A 156 26.64 11.55 6.13
CA GLU A 156 25.26 11.63 5.66
C GLU A 156 24.28 11.50 6.83
N ARG A 157 23.28 12.38 6.87
CA ARG A 157 22.30 12.47 7.95
C ARG A 157 20.89 12.49 7.40
N ILE A 158 20.02 11.70 8.02
CA ILE A 158 18.59 11.72 7.77
C ILE A 158 18.03 13.06 8.24
N VAL A 159 17.48 13.87 7.32
CA VAL A 159 16.98 15.22 7.61
C VAL A 159 15.46 15.27 7.81
N ARG A 160 14.75 14.21 7.39
CA ARG A 160 13.34 14.00 7.72
C ARG A 160 13.11 12.56 8.18
N ARG A 161 12.16 12.38 9.10
CA ARG A 161 11.76 11.04 9.56
C ARG A 161 11.38 10.14 8.37
N PRO A 162 12.00 8.95 8.23
CA PRO A 162 11.71 8.05 7.11
C PRO A 162 10.25 7.56 7.09
N SER A 163 9.74 7.26 5.90
CA SER A 163 8.39 6.71 5.71
C SER A 163 8.36 5.19 5.91
N LEU A 164 8.43 4.75 7.18
CA LEU A 164 8.43 3.32 7.54
C LEU A 164 7.02 2.72 7.67
N ALA A 165 6.13 3.02 6.72
CA ALA A 165 4.75 2.50 6.66
C ALA A 165 3.82 2.82 7.86
N ALA A 166 4.21 3.69 8.79
CA ALA A 166 3.37 4.11 9.94
C ALA A 166 2.17 5.03 9.56
N GLY A 167 1.76 5.06 8.29
CA GLY A 167 0.72 5.92 7.71
C GLY A 167 1.26 7.10 6.89
N ASN A 168 0.38 7.78 6.14
CA ASN A 168 0.74 8.90 5.27
C ASN A 168 0.83 10.21 6.07
N ASP A 169 2.03 10.78 6.18
CA ASP A 169 2.21 12.19 6.58
C ASP A 169 2.38 13.00 5.29
N PRO A 170 1.50 13.95 4.99
CA PRO A 170 1.58 14.75 3.76
C PRO A 170 2.90 15.54 3.62
N SER A 171 3.64 15.75 4.71
CA SER A 171 4.94 16.42 4.68
C SER A 171 6.10 15.51 4.25
N ARG A 172 5.91 14.18 4.23
CA ARG A 172 6.90 13.21 3.75
C ARG A 172 6.68 12.96 2.27
N LYS A 173 7.60 13.47 1.44
CA LYS A 173 7.52 13.31 -0.02
C LYS A 173 8.17 12.02 -0.49
N PHE A 174 9.19 11.54 0.23
CA PHE A 174 9.97 10.37 -0.11
C PHE A 174 10.07 9.41 1.06
N ASP A 175 10.38 8.14 0.78
CA ASP A 175 10.65 7.14 1.81
C ASP A 175 11.87 7.50 2.66
N LEU A 176 12.92 8.03 2.02
CA LEU A 176 14.15 8.50 2.66
C LEU A 176 14.51 9.91 2.15
N GLU A 177 14.80 10.81 3.09
CA GLU A 177 15.39 12.12 2.80
C GLU A 177 16.58 12.36 3.71
N THR A 178 17.74 12.57 3.10
CA THR A 178 18.98 12.95 3.79
C THR A 178 19.44 14.33 3.32
N ASN A 179 20.54 14.80 3.88
CA ASN A 179 21.22 16.00 3.38
C ASN A 179 21.85 15.79 1.99
N LEU A 180 22.02 14.56 1.52
CA LEU A 180 22.69 14.25 0.25
C LEU A 180 21.78 13.61 -0.80
N ARG A 181 20.72 12.91 -0.38
CA ARG A 181 19.86 12.13 -1.28
C ARG A 181 18.37 12.15 -0.91
N VAL A 182 17.57 11.78 -1.89
CA VAL A 182 16.19 11.33 -1.71
C VAL A 182 16.05 9.94 -2.32
N ALA A 183 15.26 9.08 -1.69
CA ALA A 183 15.04 7.74 -2.21
C ALA A 183 13.62 7.21 -1.98
N GLU A 184 13.21 6.35 -2.92
CA GLU A 184 11.98 5.55 -2.88
C GLU A 184 12.34 4.07 -2.80
N PHE A 185 11.58 3.29 -2.04
CA PHE A 185 11.81 1.85 -1.89
C PHE A 185 10.57 1.06 -2.31
N LYS A 186 10.74 0.06 -3.19
CA LYS A 186 9.66 -0.82 -3.65
C LYS A 186 10.00 -2.29 -3.45
N ALA A 187 9.38 -2.90 -2.45
CA ALA A 187 9.57 -4.31 -2.09
C ALA A 187 8.74 -5.31 -2.93
N GLY A 188 7.90 -4.82 -3.85
CA GLY A 188 6.95 -5.69 -4.55
C GLY A 188 7.66 -6.68 -5.47
N GLN A 189 7.51 -7.98 -5.22
CA GLN A 189 7.94 -9.03 -6.14
C GLN A 189 7.01 -9.07 -7.35
N TRP A 190 7.59 -9.08 -8.56
CA TRP A 190 6.82 -9.09 -9.80
C TRP A 190 6.67 -10.52 -10.33
N LYS A 191 5.47 -10.86 -10.78
CA LYS A 191 5.10 -12.15 -11.40
C LYS A 191 4.70 -12.01 -12.88
N GLY A 192 4.85 -10.82 -13.48
CA GLY A 192 4.65 -10.54 -14.91
C GLY A 192 3.35 -9.78 -15.22
N ARG A 193 2.25 -10.07 -14.51
CA ARG A 193 0.93 -9.40 -14.63
C ARG A 193 0.76 -8.22 -13.66
N ASP A 194 1.81 -7.44 -13.45
CA ASP A 194 1.88 -6.44 -12.38
C ASP A 194 1.54 -5.00 -12.82
N ALA A 195 0.45 -4.81 -13.57
CA ALA A 195 0.12 -3.51 -14.18
C ALA A 195 0.10 -2.35 -13.15
N MET A 196 -0.51 -2.54 -11.98
CA MET A 196 -0.54 -1.51 -10.93
C MET A 196 0.83 -1.27 -10.29
N ARG A 197 1.67 -2.31 -10.12
CA ARG A 197 3.03 -2.14 -9.59
C ARG A 197 3.93 -1.42 -10.59
N LYS A 198 3.80 -1.73 -11.88
CA LYS A 198 4.46 -1.03 -12.99
C LYS A 198 4.12 0.46 -12.98
N ARG A 199 2.82 0.80 -12.88
CA ARG A 199 2.35 2.19 -12.80
C ARG A 199 2.87 2.90 -11.54
N GLY A 200 2.81 2.24 -10.39
CA GLY A 200 3.35 2.77 -9.13
C GLY A 200 4.82 3.10 -9.24
N LEU A 201 5.63 2.16 -9.72
CA LEU A 201 7.08 2.34 -9.91
C LEU A 201 7.41 3.55 -10.79
N VAL A 202 6.67 3.73 -11.90
CA VAL A 202 6.87 4.90 -12.78
C VAL A 202 6.46 6.19 -12.08
N ALA A 203 5.37 6.19 -11.32
CA ALA A 203 4.95 7.35 -10.54
C ALA A 203 6.01 7.76 -9.52
N ASP A 204 6.64 6.79 -8.85
CA ASP A 204 7.73 7.03 -7.89
C ASP A 204 8.98 7.59 -8.59
N LEU A 205 9.35 7.03 -9.75
CA LEU A 205 10.46 7.54 -10.56
C LEU A 205 10.22 9.00 -10.98
N VAL A 206 9.02 9.33 -11.47
CA VAL A 206 8.64 10.71 -11.81
C VAL A 206 8.67 11.61 -10.58
N GLY A 207 8.17 11.12 -9.44
CA GLY A 207 8.21 11.84 -8.17
C GLY A 207 9.63 12.21 -7.73
N LEU A 208 10.58 11.28 -7.87
CA LEU A 208 12.00 11.51 -7.61
C LEU A 208 12.58 12.60 -8.51
N VAL A 209 12.34 12.51 -9.82
CA VAL A 209 12.83 13.51 -10.79
C VAL A 209 12.28 14.91 -10.49
N LEU A 210 10.99 15.02 -10.18
CA LEU A 210 10.33 16.31 -9.95
C LEU A 210 10.62 16.90 -8.56
N GLY A 211 10.87 16.07 -7.55
CA GLY A 211 10.87 16.50 -6.14
C GLY A 211 12.23 16.52 -5.44
N ARG A 212 13.29 16.00 -6.06
CA ARG A 212 14.60 15.83 -5.39
C ARG A 212 15.33 17.14 -5.06
N GLY A 213 15.16 18.20 -5.86
CA GLY A 213 15.99 19.40 -5.78
C GLY A 213 17.42 19.10 -6.24
N ASP A 214 18.42 19.58 -5.50
CA ASP A 214 19.84 19.35 -5.81
C ASP A 214 20.39 18.02 -5.25
N ARG A 215 19.54 17.26 -4.55
CA ARG A 215 19.92 15.97 -3.94
C ARG A 215 19.95 14.87 -4.99
N ARG A 216 20.82 13.87 -4.76
CA ARG A 216 20.84 12.63 -5.55
C ARG A 216 19.50 11.91 -5.41
N ALA A 217 19.02 11.29 -6.49
CA ALA A 217 17.78 10.53 -6.48
C ALA A 217 18.04 9.06 -6.72
N GLU A 218 17.44 8.20 -5.90
CA GLU A 218 17.67 6.76 -5.95
C GLU A 218 16.35 6.00 -5.83
N LEU A 219 16.17 4.98 -6.66
CA LEU A 219 15.01 4.11 -6.64
C LEU A 219 15.49 2.68 -6.33
N TYR A 220 15.20 2.25 -5.12
CA TYR A 220 15.52 0.91 -4.64
C TYR A 220 14.36 -0.04 -4.93
N VAL A 221 14.64 -1.14 -5.62
CA VAL A 221 13.64 -2.14 -5.97
C VAL A 221 14.13 -3.53 -5.57
N LEU A 222 13.21 -4.42 -5.21
CA LEU A 222 13.57 -5.80 -4.90
C LEU A 222 13.58 -6.66 -6.18
N GLY A 223 14.79 -7.05 -6.62
CA GLY A 223 15.01 -7.88 -7.80
C GLY A 223 15.16 -7.07 -9.10
N ARG A 224 15.49 -7.78 -10.19
CA ARG A 224 15.90 -7.18 -11.48
C ARG A 224 14.74 -6.75 -12.39
N LEU A 225 13.61 -7.45 -12.34
CA LEU A 225 12.47 -7.22 -13.24
C LEU A 225 11.95 -5.77 -13.24
N PRO A 226 11.84 -5.06 -12.09
CA PRO A 226 11.43 -3.66 -12.09
C PRO A 226 12.41 -2.75 -12.84
N ILE A 227 13.72 -2.97 -12.70
CA ILE A 227 14.77 -2.21 -13.40
C ILE A 227 14.71 -2.49 -14.90
N GLU A 228 14.60 -3.76 -15.29
CA GLU A 228 14.48 -4.17 -16.70
C GLU A 228 13.22 -3.58 -17.35
N PHE A 229 12.10 -3.51 -16.62
CA PHE A 229 10.91 -2.82 -17.10
C PHE A 229 11.15 -1.33 -17.34
N LEU A 230 11.78 -0.61 -16.40
CA LEU A 230 12.06 0.81 -16.59
C LEU A 230 12.98 1.06 -17.80
N ARG A 231 13.98 0.19 -17.99
CA ARG A 231 14.97 0.34 -19.08
C ARG A 231 14.46 -0.11 -20.45
N ASN A 232 13.53 -1.05 -20.53
CA ASN A 232 13.18 -1.70 -21.80
C ASN A 232 11.73 -1.48 -22.24
N SER A 233 10.87 -0.88 -21.40
CA SER A 233 9.44 -0.77 -21.69
C SER A 233 9.09 0.28 -22.73
N ASN A 234 8.32 -0.13 -23.75
CA ASN A 234 7.68 0.74 -24.73
C ASN A 234 6.31 1.27 -24.26
N SER A 235 5.86 0.96 -23.04
CA SER A 235 4.63 1.56 -22.51
C SER A 235 4.76 3.08 -22.45
N THR A 236 3.69 3.81 -22.78
CA THR A 236 3.71 5.27 -22.74
C THR A 236 3.65 5.80 -21.30
N MET A 237 4.22 6.99 -21.09
CA MET A 237 4.09 7.70 -19.81
C MET A 237 2.63 8.06 -19.50
N GLU A 238 1.81 8.30 -20.52
CA GLU A 238 0.35 8.47 -20.36
C GLU A 238 -0.30 7.23 -19.73
N TRP A 239 -0.02 6.04 -20.27
CA TRP A 239 -0.51 4.79 -19.69
C TRP A 239 0.01 4.62 -18.26
N ALA A 240 1.31 4.86 -18.04
CA ALA A 240 1.95 4.63 -16.76
C ALA A 240 1.37 5.55 -15.66
N LEU A 241 1.17 6.83 -15.99
CA LEU A 241 0.66 7.84 -15.07
C LEU A 241 -0.86 7.94 -15.03
N GLY A 242 -1.59 7.23 -15.89
CA GLY A 242 -3.05 7.35 -16.00
C GLY A 242 -3.85 7.02 -14.73
N ARG A 243 -3.24 6.34 -13.74
CA ARG A 243 -3.83 6.08 -12.40
C ARG A 243 -3.15 6.87 -11.27
N SER A 244 -2.18 7.71 -11.61
CA SER A 244 -1.48 8.58 -10.66
C SER A 244 -2.36 9.77 -10.27
N SER A 245 -1.96 10.45 -9.18
CA SER A 245 -2.68 11.63 -8.71
C SER A 245 -2.75 12.71 -9.80
N PRO A 246 -3.85 13.51 -9.86
CA PRO A 246 -3.93 14.63 -10.80
C PRO A 246 -2.79 15.65 -10.65
N HIS A 247 -2.26 15.79 -9.44
CA HIS A 247 -1.12 16.67 -9.18
C HIS A 247 0.16 16.17 -9.84
N LEU A 248 0.48 14.88 -9.73
CA LEU A 248 1.67 14.31 -10.34
C LEU A 248 1.59 14.38 -11.87
N ARG A 249 0.41 14.10 -12.44
CA ARG A 249 0.18 14.20 -13.89
C ARG A 249 0.41 15.63 -14.40
N ARG A 250 -0.20 16.63 -13.75
CA ARG A 250 0.03 18.04 -14.12
C ARG A 250 1.49 18.43 -13.99
N ALA A 251 2.14 18.09 -12.88
CA ALA A 251 3.56 18.43 -12.68
C ALA A 251 4.48 17.77 -13.72
N TYR A 252 4.13 16.56 -14.18
CA TYR A 252 4.80 15.90 -15.28
C TYR A 252 4.59 16.67 -16.60
N ASP A 253 3.34 16.96 -16.96
CA ASP A 253 2.98 17.67 -18.19
C ASP A 253 3.61 19.07 -18.23
N ASP A 254 3.60 19.79 -17.11
CA ASP A 254 4.19 21.14 -16.97
C ASP A 254 5.71 21.13 -17.21
N ARG A 255 6.40 20.05 -16.81
CA ARG A 255 7.87 19.96 -16.88
C ARG A 255 8.37 19.38 -18.20
N PHE A 256 7.67 18.39 -18.74
CA PHE A 256 8.14 17.58 -19.87
C PHE A 256 7.29 17.73 -21.12
N GLY A 257 6.15 18.43 -21.03
CA GLY A 257 5.20 18.58 -22.11
C GLY A 257 4.36 17.33 -22.36
N THR A 258 3.49 17.42 -23.37
CA THR A 258 2.56 16.36 -23.78
C THR A 258 3.15 15.38 -24.79
N ALA A 259 4.37 15.61 -25.28
CA ALA A 259 5.08 14.67 -26.13
C ALA A 259 5.34 13.38 -25.34
N SER A 260 4.58 12.34 -25.65
CA SER A 260 4.50 11.14 -24.80
C SER A 260 5.74 10.28 -24.94
N PHE A 261 6.70 10.47 -24.01
CA PHE A 261 7.79 9.51 -23.83
C PHE A 261 7.22 8.09 -23.60
N THR A 262 7.96 7.08 -24.06
CA THR A 262 7.86 5.75 -23.44
C THR A 262 8.53 5.75 -22.08
N VAL A 263 8.21 4.77 -21.23
CA VAL A 263 8.88 4.56 -19.94
C VAL A 263 10.39 4.45 -20.13
N ARG A 264 10.84 3.72 -21.16
CA ARG A 264 12.26 3.64 -21.54
C ARG A 264 12.86 5.00 -21.87
N GLN A 265 12.23 5.76 -22.78
CA GLN A 265 12.75 7.07 -23.18
C GLN A 265 12.81 8.06 -22.00
N PHE A 266 11.83 8.01 -21.10
CA PHE A 266 11.85 8.81 -19.88
C PHE A 266 13.01 8.39 -18.95
N THR A 267 13.24 7.08 -18.82
CA THR A 267 14.31 6.51 -17.99
C THR A 267 15.70 6.83 -18.55
N GLU A 268 15.89 6.77 -19.86
CA GLU A 268 17.18 7.06 -20.53
C GLU A 268 17.46 8.56 -20.71
N GLY A 269 16.43 9.41 -20.62
CA GLY A 269 16.56 10.87 -20.78
C GLY A 269 16.29 11.62 -19.47
N PRO A 270 15.08 12.15 -19.24
CA PRO A 270 14.74 12.94 -18.06
C PRO A 270 15.09 12.33 -16.69
N ALA A 271 15.11 11.00 -16.56
CA ALA A 271 15.42 10.30 -15.32
C ALA A 271 16.79 9.58 -15.34
N ALA A 272 17.67 9.89 -16.29
CA ALA A 272 18.94 9.19 -16.50
C ALA A 272 19.88 9.24 -15.28
N ASP A 273 19.74 10.27 -14.45
CA ASP A 273 20.54 10.50 -13.24
C ASP A 273 19.86 9.98 -11.95
N VAL A 274 18.73 9.28 -12.08
CA VAL A 274 18.15 8.50 -10.97
C VAL A 274 18.82 7.14 -10.92
N ALA A 275 19.49 6.82 -9.81
CA ALA A 275 20.12 5.52 -9.64
C ALA A 275 19.05 4.43 -9.42
N LEU A 276 19.02 3.43 -10.30
CA LEU A 276 18.16 2.25 -10.17
C LEU A 276 18.94 1.12 -9.50
N ILE A 277 18.56 0.73 -8.28
CA ILE A 277 19.37 -0.16 -7.43
C ILE A 277 18.57 -1.41 -7.07
N ASP A 278 19.13 -2.59 -7.35
CA ASP A 278 18.59 -3.85 -6.86
C ASP A 278 18.94 -4.02 -5.39
N LEU A 279 17.93 -3.91 -4.55
CA LEU A 279 18.09 -3.95 -3.12
C LEU A 279 18.43 -5.36 -2.60
N ALA A 280 18.12 -6.42 -3.35
CA ALA A 280 18.54 -7.76 -2.99
C ALA A 280 20.08 -7.85 -2.89
N GLU A 281 20.79 -7.17 -3.79
CA GLU A 281 22.25 -7.15 -3.79
C GLU A 281 22.81 -6.31 -2.64
N VAL A 282 22.19 -5.16 -2.33
CA VAL A 282 22.55 -4.33 -1.17
C VAL A 282 22.40 -5.14 0.13
N LEU A 283 21.28 -5.84 0.30
CA LEU A 283 21.00 -6.59 1.52
C LEU A 283 21.91 -7.81 1.68
N LYS A 284 22.32 -8.48 0.60
CA LYS A 284 23.27 -9.60 0.61
C LYS A 284 24.71 -9.21 0.96
N ALA A 285 25.13 -7.98 0.65
CA ALA A 285 26.53 -7.55 0.79
C ALA A 285 26.96 -7.32 2.26
N GLY A 286 26.84 -8.31 3.14
CA GLY A 286 27.25 -8.19 4.55
C GLY A 286 27.14 -9.49 5.32
#